data_AF-A0A162GE16-F1
#
_entry.id   AF-A0A162GE16-F1
#
_cell.length_a   1.000
_cell.length_b   1.000
_cell.length_c   1.000
_cell.angle_alpha   90.00
_cell.angle_beta   90.00
_cell.angle_gamma   90.00
#
_symmetry.space_group_name_H-M   'P 1'
#
loop_
_entity.id
_entity.type
_entity.pdbx_description
1 polymer ?
#
loop_
_entity_poly.entity_id
_entity_poly.type
_entity_poly.pdbx_seq_one_letter_code
_entity_poly.pdbx_strand_id
1 'polypeptide(L)'
;MKQSRTSFWLYTFCCFTCFAVFGWYGLYYRPDGSDFASSAEETVIQKINLANQSVSTMTASQEDMTCNCQFGGTPNILSFEKPEDCGKDRNYLQDKFEAFKKADPQGLFSGTRDYSKTAEVLPRKCALYIMRRFWKDRALTPEEKREADIAYNRTKGPTEQREVKDVKDYKHDPHLFSKCDNDPEGKPERYGHKACVTEDYVNLVYNSLIDVADCLDVPAKFIAPKLSNESGLHVNAFGLVNDGGIGQFTDQALVDVQQNYPNFKGRITNSEKESCKRLMKIPGAVPKNAEDIKADDANRCHAISSPPNPLRSLVYYGIFYHATKRNANNAFARSKDNKDPNFKGAEQLMKDAGIDSFDKETIKEMLFVMAYNSGPGRPAMFFREWLKYRIATLKKYPITKADFDMNYWYEPGQGKFKAGEARAKAISKGGKPLTLAQYLFAYKDSIYIPAVKAQARVLDKGLGAGTCTEQKFLEL
;
A
#
# COMPACT_ATOMS: atom_id res chain seq x y z
N MET A 1 -15.05 35.72 26.97
CA MET A 1 -14.13 36.33 25.99
C MET A 1 -12.88 35.44 25.92
N LYS A 2 -12.80 34.46 25.02
CA LYS A 2 -12.15 34.50 23.69
C LYS A 2 -10.77 35.18 23.68
N GLN A 3 -9.71 34.37 23.58
CA GLN A 3 -8.76 34.45 22.47
C GLN A 3 -8.00 33.13 22.30
N SER A 4 -8.23 32.51 21.14
CA SER A 4 -7.45 31.42 20.56
C SER A 4 -6.17 32.01 19.96
N ARG A 5 -5.03 31.38 20.24
CA ARG A 5 -3.79 31.60 19.49
C ARG A 5 -3.48 30.34 18.68
N THR A 6 -3.71 30.47 17.38
CA THR A 6 -3.22 29.57 16.33
C THR A 6 -1.70 29.63 16.25
N SER A 7 -1.03 28.54 16.59
CA SER A 7 0.41 28.33 16.34
C SER A 7 0.60 27.78 14.92
N PHE A 8 0.88 28.65 13.95
CA PHE A 8 1.08 28.30 12.53
C PHE A 8 2.56 28.33 12.08
N TRP A 9 3.53 28.40 12.99
CA TRP A 9 4.93 28.53 12.61
C TRP A 9 5.81 27.64 13.49
N LEU A 10 6.12 26.42 13.03
CA LEU A 10 7.31 25.60 13.38
C LEU A 10 7.34 24.17 12.77
N TYR A 11 6.63 23.88 11.67
CA TYR A 11 6.58 22.52 11.08
C TYR A 11 7.54 22.26 9.91
N THR A 12 8.59 23.06 9.73
CA THR A 12 9.39 23.02 8.48
C THR A 12 10.63 22.10 8.53
N PHE A 13 10.97 21.45 9.65
CA PHE A 13 12.29 20.79 9.77
C PHE A 13 12.33 19.27 10.04
N CYS A 14 11.21 18.60 10.34
CA CYS A 14 11.23 17.14 10.62
C CYS A 14 10.80 16.22 9.46
N CYS A 15 10.20 16.74 8.38
CA CYS A 15 9.66 15.89 7.30
C CYS A 15 10.65 15.58 6.17
N PHE A 16 11.89 16.09 6.19
CA PHE A 16 12.83 15.87 5.07
C PHE A 16 13.41 14.45 4.99
N THR A 17 13.22 13.61 6.01
CA THR A 17 13.72 12.23 6.06
C THR A 17 12.63 11.15 5.92
N CYS A 18 11.34 11.52 5.94
CA CYS A 18 10.23 10.56 5.82
C CYS A 18 10.04 10.00 4.40
N PHE A 19 10.63 10.63 3.38
CA PHE A 19 10.31 10.38 1.97
C PHE A 19 11.08 9.22 1.32
N ALA A 20 11.99 8.56 2.05
CA ALA A 20 12.78 7.44 1.54
C ALA A 20 12.30 6.05 1.97
N VAL A 21 11.20 5.94 2.75
CA VAL A 21 11.06 4.82 3.70
C VAL A 21 10.11 3.69 3.26
N PHE A 22 9.33 3.86 2.18
CA PHE A 22 8.68 2.74 1.50
C PHE A 22 8.95 2.84 0.01
N GLY A 23 10.05 2.21 -0.42
CA GLY A 23 10.41 2.16 -1.84
C GLY A 23 11.91 2.19 -2.19
N TRP A 24 12.85 2.19 -1.24
CA TRP A 24 14.26 1.98 -1.59
C TRP A 24 14.55 0.50 -1.85
N TYR A 25 14.28 0.07 -3.08
CA TYR A 25 14.77 -1.17 -3.65
C TYR A 25 16.18 -0.97 -4.21
N GLY A 26 17.07 -1.91 -3.91
CA GLY A 26 18.29 -2.09 -4.68
C GLY A 26 17.93 -2.46 -6.13
N LEU A 27 18.54 -1.74 -7.06
CA LEU A 27 18.48 -2.00 -8.49
C LEU A 27 19.13 -3.36 -8.80
N TYR A 28 18.37 -4.31 -9.32
CA TYR A 28 18.92 -5.53 -9.90
C TYR A 28 19.04 -5.35 -11.42
N TYR A 29 20.27 -5.30 -11.91
CA TYR A 29 20.60 -5.16 -13.34
C TYR A 29 20.42 -6.50 -14.08
N ARG A 30 19.90 -6.46 -15.31
CA ARG A 30 19.97 -7.57 -16.28
C ARG A 30 20.61 -7.10 -17.59
N PRO A 31 21.44 -7.90 -18.28
CA PRO A 31 22.28 -7.45 -19.40
C PRO A 31 21.72 -7.81 -20.78
N ASP A 32 20.44 -8.18 -20.90
CA ASP A 32 19.86 -8.68 -22.16
C ASP A 32 19.23 -7.59 -23.06
N GLY A 33 19.44 -6.31 -22.75
CA GLY A 33 19.01 -5.20 -23.62
C GLY A 33 17.50 -4.96 -23.65
N SER A 34 16.74 -5.53 -22.71
CA SER A 34 15.34 -5.17 -22.49
C SER A 34 15.22 -4.06 -21.42
N ASP A 35 15.46 -2.82 -21.84
CA ASP A 35 15.35 -1.62 -21.00
C ASP A 35 13.89 -1.35 -20.59
N PHE A 36 13.51 -1.67 -19.35
CA PHE A 36 12.59 -0.85 -18.55
C PHE A 36 12.97 -0.95 -17.08
N ALA A 37 13.04 0.20 -16.41
CA ALA A 37 13.25 0.30 -14.97
C ALA A 37 12.04 -0.24 -14.24
N SER A 38 12.01 -1.56 -14.09
CA SER A 38 10.89 -2.26 -13.51
C SER A 38 11.02 -2.21 -11.98
N SER A 39 10.00 -1.71 -11.27
CA SER A 39 9.88 -2.00 -9.83
C SER A 39 9.99 -3.52 -9.59
N ALA A 40 10.29 -3.99 -8.38
CA ALA A 40 10.37 -5.44 -8.13
C ALA A 40 9.05 -6.16 -8.54
N GLU A 41 7.93 -5.45 -8.55
CA GLU A 41 6.63 -5.85 -9.10
C GLU A 41 6.60 -5.94 -10.63
N GLU A 42 7.13 -4.93 -11.33
CA GLU A 42 7.24 -4.97 -12.78
C GLU A 42 8.25 -6.02 -13.26
N THR A 43 9.31 -6.31 -12.49
CA THR A 43 10.22 -7.44 -12.74
C THR A 43 9.46 -8.77 -12.67
N VAL A 44 8.53 -8.89 -11.73
CA VAL A 44 7.66 -10.07 -11.66
C VAL A 44 6.64 -10.08 -12.80
N ILE A 45 6.09 -8.94 -13.20
CA ILE A 45 5.26 -8.86 -14.41
C ILE A 45 6.08 -9.35 -15.62
N GLN A 46 7.32 -8.92 -15.80
CA GLN A 46 8.18 -9.39 -16.89
C GLN A 46 8.44 -10.89 -16.81
N LYS A 47 8.74 -11.43 -15.61
CA LYS A 47 8.86 -12.90 -15.41
C LYS A 47 7.58 -13.64 -15.79
N ILE A 48 6.41 -13.10 -15.47
CA ILE A 48 5.13 -13.69 -15.88
C ILE A 48 4.95 -13.59 -17.40
N ASN A 49 5.38 -12.49 -18.06
CA ASN A 49 5.30 -12.37 -19.52
C ASN A 49 6.21 -13.38 -20.24
N LEU A 50 7.44 -13.56 -19.76
CA LEU A 50 8.38 -14.55 -20.30
C LEU A 50 7.86 -15.98 -20.10
N ALA A 51 7.21 -16.27 -18.98
CA ALA A 51 6.57 -17.56 -18.73
C ALA A 51 5.31 -17.78 -19.61
N ASN A 52 4.51 -16.75 -19.83
CA ASN A 52 3.29 -16.84 -20.65
C ASN A 52 3.59 -17.02 -22.15
N GLN A 53 4.78 -16.63 -22.63
CA GLN A 53 5.24 -16.96 -23.99
C GLN A 53 5.48 -18.47 -24.19
N SER A 54 5.53 -19.26 -23.10
CA SER A 54 5.74 -20.72 -23.14
C SER A 54 4.48 -21.56 -22.85
N VAL A 55 3.29 -20.97 -22.65
CA VAL A 55 2.09 -21.73 -22.29
C VAL A 55 0.91 -21.33 -23.17
N SER A 56 0.50 -22.23 -24.06
CA SER A 56 -0.77 -22.14 -24.78
C SER A 56 -1.89 -22.73 -23.93
N THR A 57 -3.03 -22.05 -23.93
CA THR A 57 -4.34 -22.45 -23.38
C THR A 57 -4.44 -22.74 -21.88
N MET A 58 -5.15 -21.86 -21.15
CA MET A 58 -5.80 -22.22 -19.89
C MET A 58 -7.28 -21.86 -19.96
N THR A 59 -8.14 -22.85 -19.79
CA THR A 59 -9.57 -22.67 -19.50
C THR A 59 -9.72 -22.34 -18.02
N ALA A 60 -10.26 -21.16 -17.72
CA ALA A 60 -10.63 -20.80 -16.35
C ALA A 60 -11.89 -21.58 -15.96
N SER A 61 -11.80 -22.48 -14.98
CA SER A 61 -13.00 -22.92 -14.26
C SER A 61 -13.31 -21.93 -13.14
N GLN A 62 -14.60 -21.64 -12.98
CA GLN A 62 -15.12 -20.95 -11.81
C GLN A 62 -14.93 -21.87 -10.59
N GLU A 63 -14.51 -21.27 -9.48
CA GLU A 63 -14.60 -21.79 -8.10
C GLU A 63 -13.57 -22.79 -7.55
N ASP A 64 -12.70 -23.43 -8.33
CA ASP A 64 -11.68 -24.29 -7.71
C ASP A 64 -10.50 -23.48 -7.14
N MET A 65 -10.42 -23.40 -5.81
CA MET A 65 -9.29 -22.84 -5.05
C MET A 65 -7.95 -23.56 -5.28
N THR A 66 -7.96 -24.64 -6.04
CA THR A 66 -6.80 -25.30 -6.61
C THR A 66 -6.68 -24.96 -8.09
N CYS A 67 -6.52 -23.66 -8.40
CA CYS A 67 -5.99 -23.29 -9.71
C CYS A 67 -4.48 -23.57 -9.71
N ASN A 68 -4.07 -24.66 -10.37
CA ASN A 68 -2.67 -24.88 -10.74
C ASN A 68 -2.26 -23.86 -11.80
N CYS A 69 -2.05 -22.62 -11.39
CA CYS A 69 -1.42 -21.62 -12.24
C CYS A 69 0.10 -21.85 -12.16
N GLN A 70 0.68 -22.48 -13.18
CA GLN A 70 2.12 -22.46 -13.37
C GLN A 70 2.54 -21.06 -13.83
N PHE A 71 3.00 -20.25 -12.88
CA PHE A 71 3.61 -18.95 -13.17
C PHE A 71 5.11 -19.12 -13.36
N GLY A 72 5.50 -19.59 -14.55
CA GLY A 72 6.90 -19.96 -14.85
C GLY A 72 7.39 -21.11 -13.97
N GLY A 73 8.71 -21.25 -13.82
CA GLY A 73 9.36 -22.34 -13.07
C GLY A 73 9.09 -22.40 -11.56
N THR A 74 8.09 -21.68 -11.05
CA THR A 74 7.60 -21.77 -9.66
C THR A 74 6.20 -22.40 -9.68
N PRO A 75 6.05 -23.66 -9.27
CA PRO A 75 4.74 -24.26 -9.12
C PRO A 75 3.96 -23.58 -7.98
N ASN A 76 2.68 -23.28 -8.22
CA ASN A 76 1.63 -23.08 -7.22
C ASN A 76 1.83 -21.92 -6.20
N ILE A 77 1.65 -20.68 -6.64
CA ILE A 77 1.62 -19.49 -5.77
C ILE A 77 0.33 -19.42 -4.90
N LEU A 78 -0.73 -20.12 -5.30
CA LEU A 78 -2.05 -20.10 -4.67
C LEU A 78 -2.34 -21.34 -3.81
N SER A 79 -1.36 -21.79 -3.02
CA SER A 79 -1.60 -22.76 -1.95
C SER A 79 -1.42 -22.12 -0.59
N PHE A 80 -2.22 -22.58 0.38
CA PHE A 80 -1.98 -22.30 1.78
C PHE A 80 -0.69 -22.97 2.24
N GLU A 81 0.05 -22.28 3.12
CA GLU A 81 1.17 -22.90 3.82
C GLU A 81 0.63 -23.81 4.92
N LYS A 82 1.32 -24.92 5.15
CA LYS A 82 1.06 -25.76 6.31
C LYS A 82 1.95 -25.32 7.47
N PRO A 83 1.43 -25.26 8.70
CA PRO A 83 2.24 -24.91 9.86
C PRO A 83 3.49 -25.75 10.03
N GLU A 84 3.44 -27.03 9.69
CA GLU A 84 4.55 -27.97 9.86
C GLU A 84 5.70 -27.66 8.89
N ASP A 85 5.38 -27.05 7.75
CA ASP A 85 6.36 -26.59 6.75
C ASP A 85 6.95 -25.22 7.11
N CYS A 86 6.30 -24.51 8.05
CA CYS A 86 6.74 -23.23 8.56
C CYS A 86 7.63 -23.43 9.80
N GLY A 87 8.84 -22.88 9.78
CA GLY A 87 9.69 -22.85 10.97
C GLY A 87 9.01 -22.10 12.13
N LYS A 88 9.46 -22.35 13.37
CA LYS A 88 8.92 -21.71 14.59
C LYS A 88 8.81 -20.19 14.45
N ASP A 89 9.75 -19.57 13.74
CA ASP A 89 9.77 -18.12 13.59
C ASP A 89 8.61 -17.54 12.78
N ARG A 90 8.00 -18.33 11.90
CA ARG A 90 6.85 -17.91 11.09
C ARG A 90 5.53 -18.31 11.74
N ASN A 91 5.54 -19.26 12.66
CA ASN A 91 4.37 -19.78 13.36
C ASN A 91 4.00 -19.01 14.63
N TYR A 92 4.66 -17.89 14.95
CA TYR A 92 4.40 -17.16 16.19
C TYR A 92 2.95 -16.62 16.33
N LEU A 93 2.20 -16.45 15.23
CA LEU A 93 0.76 -16.12 15.29
C LEU A 93 -0.15 -17.31 15.55
N GLN A 94 0.36 -18.54 15.46
CA GLN A 94 -0.48 -19.74 15.52
C GLN A 94 -1.19 -19.88 16.86
N ASP A 95 -0.47 -19.70 17.96
CA ASP A 95 -1.05 -19.67 19.30
C ASP A 95 -2.02 -18.49 19.50
N LYS A 96 -1.78 -17.38 18.80
CA LYS A 96 -2.66 -16.21 18.82
C LYS A 96 -3.96 -16.44 18.04
N PHE A 97 -3.94 -17.27 16.97
CA PHE A 97 -5.16 -17.67 16.28
C PHE A 97 -6.05 -18.54 17.15
N GLU A 98 -5.48 -19.45 17.94
CA GLU A 98 -6.26 -20.24 18.89
C GLU A 98 -6.92 -19.36 19.97
N ALA A 99 -6.21 -18.32 20.43
CA ALA A 99 -6.81 -17.30 21.29
C ALA A 99 -7.92 -16.51 20.57
N PHE A 100 -7.75 -16.20 19.29
CA PHE A 100 -8.76 -15.54 18.48
C PHE A 100 -10.01 -16.40 18.28
N LYS A 101 -9.86 -17.69 17.96
CA LYS A 101 -10.98 -18.65 17.83
C LYS A 101 -11.81 -18.72 19.12
N LYS A 102 -11.17 -18.66 20.29
CA LYS A 102 -11.88 -18.57 21.58
C LYS A 102 -12.67 -17.27 21.72
N ALA A 103 -12.15 -16.16 21.20
CA ALA A 103 -12.85 -14.88 21.16
C ALA A 103 -13.94 -14.81 20.06
N ASP A 104 -13.91 -15.73 19.09
CA ASP A 104 -14.84 -15.88 17.97
C ASP A 104 -15.51 -17.28 17.98
N PRO A 105 -16.33 -17.60 19.00
CA PRO A 105 -16.88 -18.95 19.19
C PRO A 105 -17.85 -19.37 18.08
N GLN A 106 -18.35 -18.41 17.29
CA GLN A 106 -19.23 -18.66 16.14
C GLN A 106 -18.44 -18.90 14.84
N GLY A 107 -17.10 -18.84 14.87
CA GLY A 107 -16.26 -19.03 13.70
C GLY A 107 -16.46 -17.98 12.61
N LEU A 108 -16.95 -16.79 12.97
CA LEU A 108 -17.34 -15.78 12.00
C LEU A 108 -16.13 -15.26 11.24
N PHE A 109 -14.96 -15.19 11.86
CA PHE A 109 -13.74 -14.65 11.27
C PHE A 109 -12.71 -15.73 11.04
N SER A 110 -12.63 -16.71 11.93
CA SER A 110 -11.67 -17.80 11.85
C SER A 110 -12.09 -18.92 10.89
N GLY A 111 -13.39 -19.06 10.59
CA GLY A 111 -13.91 -20.10 9.71
C GLY A 111 -13.99 -19.73 8.23
N THR A 112 -14.16 -20.74 7.39
CA THR A 112 -14.56 -20.56 5.98
C THR A 112 -16.02 -20.11 5.92
N ARG A 113 -16.31 -19.02 5.20
CA ARG A 113 -17.68 -18.57 4.97
C ARG A 113 -18.21 -19.07 3.62
N ASP A 114 -19.52 -19.21 3.53
CA ASP A 114 -20.22 -19.48 2.27
C ASP A 114 -20.29 -18.18 1.44
N TYR A 115 -19.32 -17.99 0.56
CA TYR A 115 -19.17 -16.76 -0.23
C TYR A 115 -20.15 -16.66 -1.40
N SER A 116 -20.86 -17.74 -1.75
CA SER A 116 -21.89 -17.74 -2.80
C SER A 116 -23.07 -16.80 -2.49
N LYS A 117 -23.21 -16.39 -1.23
CA LYS A 117 -24.31 -15.53 -0.72
C LYS A 117 -23.89 -14.11 -0.41
N THR A 118 -22.60 -13.81 -0.43
CA THR A 118 -22.10 -12.44 -0.32
C THR A 118 -21.85 -11.93 -1.72
N ALA A 119 -22.41 -10.77 -2.09
CA ALA A 119 -21.98 -10.06 -3.28
C ALA A 119 -20.47 -9.81 -3.12
N GLU A 120 -19.61 -10.64 -3.72
CA GLU A 120 -18.18 -10.64 -3.43
C GLU A 120 -17.57 -9.31 -3.84
N VAL A 121 -17.39 -8.40 -2.88
CA VAL A 121 -16.71 -7.12 -3.10
C VAL A 121 -15.24 -7.36 -3.43
N LEU A 122 -14.63 -8.42 -2.87
CA LEU A 122 -13.27 -8.89 -3.16
C LEU A 122 -13.18 -10.42 -2.94
N PRO A 123 -12.74 -11.24 -3.91
CA PRO A 123 -12.61 -12.69 -3.74
C PRO A 123 -11.52 -13.09 -2.73
N ARG A 124 -11.72 -14.18 -1.97
CA ARG A 124 -10.73 -14.70 -0.98
C ARG A 124 -9.35 -14.97 -1.56
N LYS A 125 -9.30 -15.48 -2.80
CA LYS A 125 -8.04 -15.74 -3.52
C LYS A 125 -7.16 -14.50 -3.68
N CYS A 126 -7.74 -13.29 -3.66
CA CYS A 126 -6.98 -12.04 -3.68
C CYS A 126 -6.14 -11.88 -2.41
N ALA A 127 -6.73 -12.11 -1.23
CA ALA A 127 -6.01 -12.02 0.04
C ALA A 127 -4.87 -13.04 0.12
N LEU A 128 -5.15 -14.30 -0.23
CA LEU A 128 -4.12 -15.36 -0.29
C LEU A 128 -2.96 -14.95 -1.20
N TYR A 129 -3.26 -14.51 -2.43
CA TYR A 129 -2.24 -14.12 -3.40
C TYR A 129 -1.39 -12.95 -2.90
N ILE A 130 -2.02 -11.90 -2.34
CA ILE A 130 -1.34 -10.75 -1.76
C ILE A 130 -0.39 -11.21 -0.63
N MET A 131 -0.87 -11.99 0.32
CA MET A 131 -0.09 -12.43 1.49
C MET A 131 1.07 -13.35 1.11
N ARG A 132 0.86 -14.31 0.19
CA ARG A 132 1.90 -15.23 -0.29
C ARG A 132 3.01 -14.47 -1.03
N ARG A 133 2.61 -13.52 -1.87
CA ARG A 133 3.53 -12.76 -2.72
C ARG A 133 4.30 -11.68 -1.95
N PHE A 134 3.72 -11.13 -0.88
CA PHE A 134 4.35 -10.02 -0.17
C PHE A 134 5.77 -10.37 0.28
N TRP A 135 6.67 -9.45 0.00
CA TRP A 135 8.09 -9.75 -0.13
C TRP A 135 8.74 -10.26 1.15
N LYS A 136 9.69 -11.17 0.92
CA LYS A 136 10.69 -11.76 1.83
C LYS A 136 10.12 -12.43 3.08
N ASP A 137 10.35 -13.73 3.20
CA ASP A 137 10.02 -14.49 4.42
C ASP A 137 10.70 -13.90 5.65
N ARG A 138 11.92 -13.35 5.47
CA ARG A 138 12.67 -12.65 6.51
C ARG A 138 13.68 -11.64 5.99
N ALA A 139 14.11 -10.72 6.85
CA ALA A 139 15.31 -9.91 6.64
C ALA A 139 16.56 -10.80 6.68
N LEU A 140 17.43 -10.68 5.67
CA LEU A 140 18.73 -11.37 5.63
C LEU A 140 19.81 -10.57 6.37
N THR A 141 20.71 -11.27 7.05
CA THR A 141 21.94 -10.67 7.58
C THR A 141 22.92 -10.32 6.45
N PRO A 142 23.90 -9.43 6.68
CA PRO A 142 24.98 -9.13 5.73
C PRO A 142 25.70 -10.39 5.22
N GLU A 143 25.97 -11.35 6.10
CA GLU A 143 26.60 -12.63 5.77
C GLU A 143 25.71 -13.46 4.84
N GLU A 144 24.43 -13.58 5.17
CA GLU A 144 23.46 -14.34 4.37
C GLU A 144 23.25 -13.73 2.99
N LYS A 145 23.29 -12.40 2.88
CA LYS A 145 23.25 -11.69 1.59
C LYS A 145 24.46 -12.00 0.75
N ARG A 146 25.66 -11.95 1.34
CA ARG A 146 26.90 -12.30 0.65
C ARG A 146 26.84 -13.73 0.14
N GLU A 147 26.42 -14.68 0.96
CA GLU A 147 26.30 -16.08 0.54
C GLU A 147 25.23 -16.26 -0.54
N ALA A 148 24.11 -15.53 -0.48
CA ALA A 148 23.09 -15.55 -1.52
C ALA A 148 23.61 -15.01 -2.86
N ASP A 149 24.42 -13.95 -2.85
CA ASP A 149 25.04 -13.39 -4.05
C ASP A 149 26.13 -14.33 -4.61
N ILE A 150 26.92 -14.98 -3.76
CA ILE A 150 27.86 -16.04 -4.16
C ILE A 150 27.10 -17.19 -4.81
N ALA A 151 26.04 -17.70 -4.17
CA ALA A 151 25.25 -18.80 -4.69
C ALA A 151 24.57 -18.44 -6.02
N TYR A 152 24.07 -17.22 -6.15
CA TYR A 152 23.52 -16.70 -7.40
C TYR A 152 24.57 -16.73 -8.51
N ASN A 153 25.78 -16.22 -8.25
CA ASN A 153 26.87 -16.16 -9.24
C ASN A 153 27.33 -17.53 -9.71
N ARG A 154 27.23 -18.58 -8.87
CA ARG A 154 27.55 -19.96 -9.28
C ARG A 154 26.66 -20.49 -10.40
N THR A 155 25.46 -19.94 -10.56
CA THR A 155 24.44 -20.44 -11.50
C THR A 155 24.18 -19.50 -12.69
N LYS A 156 24.94 -18.40 -12.80
CA LYS A 156 24.66 -17.31 -13.74
C LYS A 156 25.85 -17.02 -14.64
N GLY A 157 25.55 -16.60 -15.87
CA GLY A 157 26.57 -16.27 -16.87
C GLY A 157 27.42 -15.06 -16.47
N PRO A 158 28.60 -14.85 -17.07
CA PRO A 158 29.55 -13.80 -16.67
C PRO A 158 28.96 -12.38 -16.68
N THR A 159 28.03 -12.09 -17.59
CA THR A 159 27.38 -10.79 -17.70
C THR A 159 26.32 -10.57 -16.63
N GLU A 160 25.83 -11.63 -15.98
CA GLU A 160 24.76 -11.61 -14.99
C GLU A 160 25.27 -11.70 -13.54
N GLN A 161 26.59 -11.77 -13.34
CA GLN A 161 27.16 -11.89 -11.99
C GLN A 161 26.93 -10.62 -11.16
N ARG A 162 26.60 -10.81 -9.88
CA ARG A 162 26.50 -9.77 -8.86
C ARG A 162 27.86 -9.48 -8.26
N GLU A 163 28.10 -8.23 -7.92
CA GLU A 163 29.30 -7.84 -7.17
C GLU A 163 29.26 -8.47 -5.77
N VAL A 164 30.23 -9.33 -5.45
CA VAL A 164 30.39 -9.90 -4.10
C VAL A 164 31.30 -8.97 -3.30
N LYS A 165 30.71 -8.26 -2.33
CA LYS A 165 31.41 -7.30 -1.47
C LYS A 165 31.97 -7.96 -0.21
N ASP A 166 32.76 -7.22 0.57
CA ASP A 166 33.03 -7.59 1.96
C ASP A 166 31.73 -7.53 2.77
N VAL A 167 31.59 -8.41 3.76
CA VAL A 167 30.38 -8.49 4.62
C VAL A 167 30.02 -7.14 5.23
N LYS A 168 31.01 -6.38 5.70
CA LYS A 168 30.85 -5.04 6.28
C LYS A 168 30.19 -4.02 5.35
N ASP A 169 30.25 -4.25 4.04
CA ASP A 169 29.72 -3.35 3.01
C ASP A 169 28.29 -3.73 2.60
N TYR A 170 27.78 -4.89 3.07
CA TYR A 170 26.38 -5.24 2.92
C TYR A 170 25.55 -4.52 3.98
N LYS A 171 24.57 -3.74 3.54
CA LYS A 171 23.54 -3.19 4.43
C LYS A 171 22.63 -4.31 4.93
N HIS A 172 22.27 -4.29 6.21
CA HIS A 172 21.22 -5.15 6.74
C HIS A 172 19.92 -4.99 5.93
N ASP A 173 19.18 -6.08 5.73
CA ASP A 173 17.82 -5.93 5.24
C ASP A 173 16.98 -5.18 6.28
N PRO A 174 16.06 -4.31 5.84
CA PRO A 174 15.14 -3.68 6.76
C PRO A 174 14.26 -4.74 7.43
N HIS A 175 14.11 -4.65 8.76
CA HIS A 175 13.14 -5.46 9.48
C HIS A 175 11.73 -4.95 9.18
N LEU A 176 11.05 -5.59 8.23
CA LEU A 176 9.68 -5.22 7.79
C LEU A 176 8.58 -5.87 8.64
N PHE A 177 8.96 -6.58 9.70
CA PHE A 177 8.04 -7.32 10.56
C PHE A 177 8.48 -7.24 12.03
N SER A 178 7.51 -7.27 12.92
CA SER A 178 7.72 -7.26 14.37
C SER A 178 6.83 -8.26 15.09
N LYS A 179 7.10 -8.47 16.38
CA LYS A 179 6.26 -9.26 17.29
C LYS A 179 5.95 -8.48 18.57
N CYS A 180 4.93 -8.93 19.28
CA CYS A 180 4.39 -8.29 20.48
C CYS A 180 4.03 -9.36 21.52
N ASP A 181 5.02 -10.16 21.91
CA ASP A 181 4.78 -11.35 22.73
C ASP A 181 4.58 -11.01 24.20
N ASN A 182 5.30 -10.00 24.70
CA ASN A 182 5.35 -9.67 26.13
C ASN A 182 4.25 -8.69 26.56
N ASP A 183 3.87 -7.74 25.68
CA ASP A 183 2.88 -6.72 25.97
C ASP A 183 2.07 -6.38 24.70
N PRO A 184 0.77 -6.74 24.64
CA PRO A 184 -0.10 -6.45 23.50
C PRO A 184 -0.28 -4.95 23.20
N GLU A 185 0.00 -4.08 24.18
CA GLU A 185 -0.06 -2.61 24.04
C GLU A 185 1.30 -1.95 24.21
N GLY A 186 2.39 -2.72 24.27
CA GLY A 186 3.74 -2.21 24.47
C GLY A 186 4.49 -1.89 23.17
N LYS A 187 5.83 -1.92 23.28
CA LYS A 187 6.73 -1.62 22.16
C LYS A 187 6.98 -2.88 21.33
N PRO A 188 6.79 -2.82 19.99
CA PRO A 188 7.11 -3.95 19.12
C PRO A 188 8.59 -4.33 19.16
N GLU A 189 8.86 -5.63 19.21
CA GLU A 189 10.20 -6.17 19.00
C GLU A 189 10.39 -6.44 17.51
N ARG A 190 11.44 -5.83 16.92
CA ARG A 190 11.80 -6.07 15.52
C ARG A 190 12.17 -7.54 15.37
N TYR A 191 11.36 -8.25 14.59
CA TYR A 191 11.41 -9.71 14.51
C TYR A 191 11.83 -10.20 13.13
N GLY A 192 11.58 -9.39 12.09
CA GLY A 192 12.14 -9.62 10.76
C GLY A 192 11.43 -10.68 9.92
N HIS A 193 10.55 -11.52 10.47
CA HIS A 193 9.84 -12.59 9.74
C HIS A 193 8.36 -12.31 9.49
N LYS A 194 7.87 -12.63 8.28
CA LYS A 194 6.43 -12.66 8.01
C LYS A 194 5.79 -13.92 8.59
N ALA A 195 4.53 -13.80 9.00
CA ALA A 195 3.78 -14.95 9.50
C ALA A 195 3.56 -16.03 8.42
N CYS A 196 3.38 -17.28 8.86
CA CYS A 196 3.00 -18.40 8.01
C CYS A 196 1.60 -18.17 7.44
N VAL A 197 1.45 -18.20 6.11
CA VAL A 197 0.21 -17.91 5.37
C VAL A 197 -0.67 -19.16 5.30
N THR A 198 -1.17 -19.57 6.47
CA THR A 198 -2.09 -20.70 6.63
C THR A 198 -3.51 -20.33 6.20
N GLU A 199 -4.37 -21.32 6.00
CA GLU A 199 -5.79 -21.08 5.69
C GLU A 199 -6.49 -20.26 6.78
N ASP A 200 -6.28 -20.62 8.05
CA ASP A 200 -6.85 -19.89 9.20
C ASP A 200 -6.43 -18.43 9.23
N TYR A 201 -5.15 -18.14 8.93
CA TYR A 201 -4.67 -16.76 8.91
C TYR A 201 -5.30 -15.96 7.76
N VAL A 202 -5.33 -16.55 6.56
CA VAL A 202 -5.95 -15.91 5.41
C VAL A 202 -7.44 -15.68 5.66
N ASN A 203 -8.16 -16.64 6.23
CA ASN A 203 -9.56 -16.50 6.60
C ASN A 203 -9.76 -15.36 7.59
N LEU A 204 -8.95 -15.31 8.66
CA LEU A 204 -9.04 -14.24 9.64
C LEU A 204 -8.88 -12.87 8.98
N VAL A 205 -7.83 -12.68 8.19
CA VAL A 205 -7.54 -11.40 7.54
C VAL A 205 -8.61 -11.04 6.51
N TYR A 206 -8.99 -11.99 5.67
CA TYR A 206 -9.99 -11.81 4.63
C TYR A 206 -11.37 -11.45 5.20
N ASN A 207 -11.88 -12.25 6.15
CA ASN A 207 -13.17 -12.03 6.78
C ASN A 207 -13.21 -10.69 7.52
N SER A 208 -12.10 -10.30 8.16
CA SER A 208 -11.95 -8.99 8.80
C SER A 208 -12.00 -7.85 7.78
N LEU A 209 -11.31 -8.00 6.65
CA LEU A 209 -11.29 -7.00 5.58
C LEU A 209 -12.69 -6.79 5.00
N ILE A 210 -13.41 -7.86 4.69
CA ILE A 210 -14.76 -7.78 4.11
C ILE A 210 -15.75 -7.18 5.10
N ASP A 211 -15.72 -7.58 6.37
CA ASP A 211 -16.66 -7.03 7.36
C ASP A 211 -16.39 -5.56 7.66
N VAL A 212 -15.13 -5.14 7.74
CA VAL A 212 -14.81 -3.72 7.91
C VAL A 212 -15.18 -2.92 6.66
N ALA A 213 -14.89 -3.45 5.47
CA ALA A 213 -15.21 -2.81 4.21
C ALA A 213 -16.72 -2.60 4.04
N ASP A 214 -17.53 -3.63 4.31
CA ASP A 214 -18.98 -3.53 4.28
C ASP A 214 -19.51 -2.61 5.40
N CYS A 215 -19.05 -2.79 6.64
CA CYS A 215 -19.54 -2.01 7.78
C CYS A 215 -19.30 -0.51 7.59
N LEU A 216 -18.11 -0.14 7.14
CA LEU A 216 -17.69 1.26 7.01
C LEU A 216 -17.83 1.81 5.59
N ASP A 217 -18.41 1.08 4.63
CA ASP A 217 -18.54 1.52 3.23
C ASP A 217 -17.18 1.89 2.59
N VAL A 218 -16.19 1.00 2.75
CA VAL A 218 -14.87 1.13 2.13
C VAL A 218 -14.79 0.20 0.92
N PRO A 219 -14.50 0.69 -0.30
CA PRO A 219 -14.43 -0.13 -1.49
C PRO A 219 -13.22 -1.08 -1.46
N ALA A 220 -13.45 -2.37 -1.17
CA ALA A 220 -12.37 -3.35 -0.95
C ALA A 220 -11.45 -3.51 -2.17
N LYS A 221 -12.00 -3.55 -3.39
CA LYS A 221 -11.23 -3.60 -4.66
C LYS A 221 -10.35 -2.37 -4.89
N PHE A 222 -10.82 -1.19 -4.51
CA PHE A 222 -10.03 0.03 -4.61
C PHE A 222 -8.84 0.03 -3.64
N ILE A 223 -9.03 -0.47 -2.42
CA ILE A 223 -8.00 -0.43 -1.39
C ILE A 223 -7.05 -1.63 -1.45
N ALA A 224 -7.42 -2.72 -2.13
CA ALA A 224 -6.61 -3.94 -2.20
C ALA A 224 -5.20 -3.72 -2.79
N PRO A 225 -5.01 -3.01 -3.94
CA PRO A 225 -3.67 -2.69 -4.45
C PRO A 225 -2.82 -1.93 -3.44
N LYS A 226 -3.45 -1.08 -2.64
CA LYS A 226 -2.79 -0.28 -1.64
C LYS A 226 -2.40 -1.10 -0.42
N LEU A 227 -3.30 -1.92 0.13
CA LEU A 227 -2.94 -2.83 1.23
C LEU A 227 -1.87 -3.85 0.80
N SER A 228 -1.90 -4.27 -0.47
CA SER A 228 -0.82 -5.07 -1.08
C SER A 228 0.52 -4.34 -1.07
N ASN A 229 0.52 -3.04 -1.39
CA ASN A 229 1.71 -2.17 -1.34
C ASN A 229 2.23 -1.95 0.09
N GLU A 230 1.34 -1.69 1.04
CA GLU A 230 1.71 -1.28 2.41
C GLU A 230 2.22 -2.45 3.25
N SER A 231 1.43 -3.51 3.37
CA SER A 231 1.66 -4.58 4.36
C SER A 231 1.58 -5.99 3.78
N GLY A 232 1.11 -6.11 2.53
CA GLY A 232 0.74 -7.41 1.98
C GLY A 232 -0.32 -8.11 2.80
N LEU A 233 -1.17 -7.35 3.49
CA LEU A 233 -2.17 -7.84 4.43
C LEU A 233 -1.58 -8.62 5.63
N HIS A 234 -0.29 -8.48 5.92
CA HIS A 234 0.30 -9.08 7.11
C HIS A 234 0.02 -8.24 8.36
N VAL A 235 -0.59 -8.87 9.37
CA VAL A 235 -0.92 -8.22 10.65
C VAL A 235 0.30 -7.68 11.38
N ASN A 236 1.46 -8.30 11.16
CA ASN A 236 2.71 -7.97 11.82
C ASN A 236 3.69 -7.17 10.97
N ALA A 237 3.22 -6.69 9.82
CA ALA A 237 3.97 -5.74 9.02
C ALA A 237 4.34 -4.53 9.90
N PHE A 238 5.62 -4.20 9.90
CA PHE A 238 6.17 -3.13 10.72
C PHE A 238 7.21 -2.34 9.95
N GLY A 239 6.80 -1.18 9.48
CA GLY A 239 7.57 -0.27 8.65
C GLY A 239 8.87 0.18 9.30
N LEU A 240 9.80 0.64 8.48
CA LEU A 240 11.11 1.16 8.93
C LEU A 240 10.99 2.38 9.86
N VAL A 241 9.93 3.18 9.71
CA VAL A 241 9.60 4.32 10.58
C VAL A 241 8.52 3.99 11.62
N ASN A 242 8.43 2.72 12.01
CA ASN A 242 7.50 2.18 13.03
C ASN A 242 6.02 2.18 12.60
N ASP A 243 5.76 2.17 11.29
CA ASP A 243 4.41 2.07 10.75
C ASP A 243 3.80 0.69 11.01
N GLY A 244 2.65 0.65 11.68
CA GLY A 244 2.10 -0.58 12.26
C GLY A 244 0.96 -1.22 11.49
N GLY A 245 1.08 -2.52 11.23
CA GLY A 245 -0.02 -3.42 10.90
C GLY A 245 -0.48 -3.35 9.45
N ILE A 246 -1.68 -3.87 9.19
CA ILE A 246 -2.20 -3.98 7.81
C ILE A 246 -2.30 -2.60 7.15
N GLY A 247 -2.68 -1.58 7.91
CA GLY A 247 -2.72 -0.20 7.42
C GLY A 247 -1.37 0.51 7.35
N GLN A 248 -0.29 -0.02 7.92
CA GLN A 248 0.98 0.70 8.09
C GLN A 248 0.76 2.11 8.67
N PHE A 249 0.10 2.20 9.83
CA PHE A 249 -0.19 3.50 10.42
C PHE A 249 1.06 4.12 11.03
N THR A 250 1.41 5.32 10.57
CA THR A 250 2.31 6.27 11.26
C THR A 250 1.64 6.84 12.51
N ASP A 251 2.41 7.47 13.39
CA ASP A 251 1.90 8.21 14.56
C ASP A 251 0.82 9.22 14.14
N GLN A 252 1.11 10.01 13.10
CA GLN A 252 0.19 11.03 12.61
C GLN A 252 -1.09 10.40 12.07
N ALA A 253 -1.01 9.26 11.38
CA ALA A 253 -2.20 8.56 10.92
C ALA A 253 -3.06 8.05 12.09
N LEU A 254 -2.44 7.56 13.18
CA LEU A 254 -3.18 7.16 14.39
C LEU A 254 -3.80 8.36 15.12
N VAL A 255 -3.09 9.51 15.20
CA VAL A 255 -3.68 10.77 15.69
C VAL A 255 -4.89 11.16 14.85
N ASP A 256 -4.81 11.07 13.53
CA ASP A 256 -5.92 11.37 12.64
C ASP A 256 -7.11 10.41 12.87
N VAL A 257 -6.84 9.11 13.05
CA VAL A 257 -7.86 8.12 13.41
C VAL A 257 -8.51 8.49 14.74
N GLN A 258 -7.71 8.78 15.77
CA GLN A 258 -8.17 9.16 17.10
C GLN A 258 -9.09 10.39 17.05
N GLN A 259 -8.68 11.44 16.35
CA GLN A 259 -9.47 12.68 16.23
C GLN A 259 -10.79 12.47 15.47
N ASN A 260 -10.82 11.56 14.51
CA ASN A 260 -12.02 11.28 13.72
C ASN A 260 -12.91 10.21 14.36
N TYR A 261 -12.37 9.36 15.23
CA TYR A 261 -13.07 8.22 15.83
C TYR A 261 -14.46 8.58 16.42
N PRO A 262 -14.66 9.70 17.17
CA PRO A 262 -15.98 10.06 17.69
C PRO A 262 -17.06 10.21 16.61
N ASN A 263 -16.69 10.64 15.40
CA ASN A 263 -17.61 10.81 14.27
C ASN A 263 -17.94 9.50 13.55
N PHE A 264 -17.13 8.46 13.75
CA PHE A 264 -17.28 7.15 13.10
C PHE A 264 -17.79 6.06 14.02
N LYS A 265 -17.53 6.15 15.33
CA LYS A 265 -18.01 5.16 16.32
C LYS A 265 -19.50 4.88 16.16
N GLY A 266 -20.32 5.92 16.06
CA GLY A 266 -21.77 5.79 15.87
C GLY A 266 -22.17 5.05 14.59
N ARG A 267 -21.36 5.14 13.52
CA ARG A 267 -21.60 4.40 12.27
C ARG A 267 -21.38 2.90 12.43
N ILE A 268 -20.59 2.48 13.42
CA ILE A 268 -20.39 1.06 13.72
C ILE A 268 -21.41 0.61 14.76
N THR A 269 -21.53 1.33 15.88
CA THR A 269 -22.34 0.90 17.03
C THR A 269 -23.85 0.94 16.77
N ASN A 270 -24.31 1.82 15.88
CA ASN A 270 -25.74 2.02 15.61
C ASN A 270 -26.16 1.44 14.25
N SER A 271 -25.25 0.75 13.54
CA SER A 271 -25.55 0.21 12.22
C SER A 271 -26.35 -1.08 12.30
N GLU A 272 -27.29 -1.22 11.36
CA GLU A 272 -28.07 -2.43 11.19
C GLU A 272 -27.34 -3.51 10.38
N LYS A 273 -26.21 -3.16 9.72
CA LYS A 273 -25.40 -4.10 8.94
C LYS A 273 -24.88 -5.23 9.81
N GLU A 274 -25.09 -6.46 9.37
CA GLU A 274 -24.59 -7.64 10.07
C GLU A 274 -23.07 -7.64 10.23
N SER A 275 -22.34 -7.10 9.25
CA SER A 275 -20.89 -6.89 9.34
C SER A 275 -20.52 -6.06 10.57
N CYS A 276 -21.15 -4.90 10.80
CA CYS A 276 -20.91 -4.05 11.97
C CYS A 276 -21.23 -4.77 13.28
N LYS A 277 -22.36 -5.50 13.34
CA LYS A 277 -22.73 -6.29 14.52
C LYS A 277 -21.68 -7.36 14.83
N ARG A 278 -21.10 -8.01 13.82
CA ARG A 278 -20.00 -8.97 14.00
C ARG A 278 -18.73 -8.32 14.53
N LEU A 279 -18.34 -7.14 14.01
CA LEU A 279 -17.17 -6.41 14.54
C LEU A 279 -17.29 -6.13 16.04
N MET A 280 -18.49 -5.78 16.51
CA MET A 280 -18.77 -5.47 17.92
C MET A 280 -18.72 -6.69 18.84
N LYS A 281 -18.78 -7.93 18.30
CA LYS A 281 -18.71 -9.16 19.10
C LYS A 281 -17.29 -9.49 19.56
N ILE A 282 -16.26 -8.99 18.87
CA ILE A 282 -14.86 -9.27 19.21
C ILE A 282 -14.34 -8.21 20.19
N PRO A 283 -13.97 -8.58 21.43
CA PRO A 283 -13.48 -7.62 22.41
C PRO A 283 -12.28 -6.83 21.90
N GLY A 284 -12.37 -5.50 21.95
CA GLY A 284 -11.29 -4.60 21.55
C GLY A 284 -11.12 -4.40 20.05
N ALA A 285 -11.87 -5.08 19.18
CA ALA A 285 -11.83 -4.85 17.73
C ALA A 285 -12.28 -3.42 17.38
N VAL A 286 -13.37 -2.96 17.98
CA VAL A 286 -13.79 -1.57 17.97
C VAL A 286 -13.36 -0.93 19.29
N PRO A 287 -12.52 0.11 19.29
CA PRO A 287 -12.16 0.84 20.51
C PRO A 287 -13.40 1.28 21.29
N LYS A 288 -13.32 1.47 22.60
CA LYS A 288 -14.47 2.04 23.33
C LYS A 288 -14.47 3.55 23.16
N ASN A 289 -13.30 4.18 23.29
CA ASN A 289 -13.13 5.62 23.19
C ASN A 289 -11.91 5.97 22.32
N ALA A 290 -11.74 7.25 22.00
CA ALA A 290 -10.63 7.72 21.19
C ALA A 290 -9.28 7.50 21.89
N GLU A 291 -9.26 7.58 23.22
CA GLU A 291 -8.07 7.42 24.07
C GLU A 291 -7.51 5.99 24.06
N ASP A 292 -8.30 5.01 23.61
CA ASP A 292 -7.87 3.62 23.42
C ASP A 292 -7.04 3.46 22.13
N ILE A 293 -7.04 4.46 21.25
CA ILE A 293 -6.21 4.51 20.05
C ILE A 293 -4.91 5.22 20.44
N LYS A 294 -3.88 4.44 20.76
CA LYS A 294 -2.56 4.99 21.04
C LYS A 294 -1.90 5.41 19.74
N ALA A 295 -1.09 6.45 19.77
CA ALA A 295 -0.42 6.98 18.58
C ALA A 295 1.11 6.97 18.72
N ASP A 296 1.61 6.72 19.93
CA ASP A 296 3.03 6.70 20.22
C ASP A 296 3.67 5.36 19.84
N ASP A 297 4.96 5.42 19.50
CA ASP A 297 5.75 4.24 19.16
C ASP A 297 5.94 3.26 20.32
N ALA A 298 5.93 3.76 21.55
CA ALA A 298 6.10 2.91 22.73
C ALA A 298 4.91 1.99 22.97
N ASN A 299 3.74 2.33 22.43
CA ASN A 299 2.52 1.53 22.54
C ASN A 299 2.09 0.85 21.23
N ARG A 300 2.92 0.82 20.19
CA ARG A 300 2.54 0.42 18.83
C ARG A 300 2.07 -1.04 18.68
N CYS A 301 2.29 -1.90 19.68
CA CYS A 301 1.80 -3.27 19.64
C CYS A 301 0.30 -3.38 19.43
N HIS A 302 -0.52 -2.42 19.87
CA HIS A 302 -1.97 -2.45 19.68
C HIS A 302 -2.40 -2.50 18.20
N ALA A 303 -1.52 -2.12 17.26
CA ALA A 303 -1.79 -2.10 15.81
C ALA A 303 -1.40 -3.41 15.11
N ILE A 304 -0.65 -4.30 15.79
CA ILE A 304 -0.12 -5.54 15.20
C ILE A 304 -0.38 -6.81 16.04
N SER A 305 -0.69 -6.66 17.33
CA SER A 305 -0.90 -7.79 18.26
C SER A 305 -2.26 -8.45 18.06
N SER A 306 -2.29 -9.78 18.01
CA SER A 306 -3.52 -10.57 17.90
C SER A 306 -3.80 -11.34 19.19
N PRO A 307 -5.06 -11.41 19.67
CA PRO A 307 -6.20 -10.55 19.31
C PRO A 307 -6.00 -9.10 19.83
N PRO A 308 -6.73 -8.08 19.32
CA PRO A 308 -7.87 -8.15 18.40
C PRO A 308 -7.54 -7.84 16.93
N ASN A 309 -6.26 -7.73 16.56
CA ASN A 309 -5.90 -7.59 15.16
C ASN A 309 -6.13 -8.91 14.41
N PRO A 310 -6.53 -8.88 13.13
CA PRO A 310 -6.48 -7.75 12.19
C PRO A 310 -7.67 -6.78 12.24
N LEU A 311 -8.78 -7.12 12.92
CA LEU A 311 -10.00 -6.29 12.92
C LEU A 311 -9.74 -4.85 13.37
N ARG A 312 -9.04 -4.65 14.48
CA ARG A 312 -8.74 -3.32 15.03
C ARG A 312 -7.96 -2.45 14.03
N SER A 313 -6.87 -2.98 13.47
CA SER A 313 -6.08 -2.29 12.43
C SER A 313 -6.94 -1.92 11.21
N LEU A 314 -7.84 -2.80 10.78
CA LEU A 314 -8.73 -2.53 9.66
C LEU A 314 -9.82 -1.50 10.01
N VAL A 315 -10.38 -1.53 11.22
CA VAL A 315 -11.30 -0.47 11.70
C VAL A 315 -10.62 0.89 11.68
N TYR A 316 -9.36 0.97 12.13
CA TYR A 316 -8.56 2.19 12.01
C TYR A 316 -8.42 2.63 10.55
N TYR A 317 -8.21 1.68 9.65
CA TYR A 317 -8.09 1.95 8.22
C TYR A 317 -9.38 2.54 7.66
N GLY A 318 -10.55 1.98 8.01
CA GLY A 318 -11.82 2.51 7.52
C GLY A 318 -12.10 3.93 8.00
N ILE A 319 -11.77 4.24 9.25
CA ILE A 319 -11.87 5.62 9.78
C ILE A 319 -10.91 6.55 9.02
N PHE A 320 -9.65 6.13 8.89
CA PHE A 320 -8.62 6.90 8.21
C PHE A 320 -8.94 7.12 6.73
N TYR A 321 -9.49 6.12 6.04
CA TYR A 321 -9.95 6.19 4.66
C TYR A 321 -10.94 7.34 4.47
N HIS A 322 -12.00 7.37 5.27
CA HIS A 322 -13.04 8.39 5.12
C HIS A 322 -12.58 9.78 5.54
N ALA A 323 -11.79 9.88 6.62
CA ALA A 323 -11.19 11.14 7.05
C ALA A 323 -10.30 11.71 5.94
N THR A 324 -9.42 10.88 5.37
CA THR A 324 -8.50 11.25 4.30
C THR A 324 -9.25 11.63 3.02
N LYS A 325 -10.25 10.83 2.61
CA LYS A 325 -11.06 11.10 1.41
C LYS A 325 -11.82 12.42 1.54
N ARG A 326 -12.47 12.67 2.68
CA ARG A 326 -13.15 13.95 2.96
C ARG A 326 -12.17 15.13 2.88
N ASN A 327 -11.03 15.02 3.55
CA ASN A 327 -10.06 16.11 3.61
C ASN A 327 -9.40 16.37 2.25
N ALA A 328 -9.11 15.32 1.46
CA ALA A 328 -8.59 15.45 0.10
C ALA A 328 -9.60 16.11 -0.84
N ASN A 329 -10.89 15.73 -0.75
CA ASN A 329 -11.97 16.36 -1.51
C ASN A 329 -12.12 17.84 -1.15
N ASN A 330 -12.06 18.19 0.14
CA ASN A 330 -12.10 19.59 0.59
C ASN A 330 -10.90 20.38 0.08
N ALA A 331 -9.70 19.78 0.06
CA ALA A 331 -8.50 20.42 -0.48
C ALA A 331 -8.60 20.66 -1.99
N PHE A 332 -9.19 19.73 -2.74
CA PHE A 332 -9.45 19.88 -4.16
C PHE A 332 -10.47 20.98 -4.46
N ALA A 333 -11.60 20.99 -3.72
CA ALA A 333 -12.68 21.96 -3.86
C ALA A 333 -12.34 23.37 -3.35
N ARG A 334 -11.18 23.54 -2.71
CA ARG A 334 -10.75 24.84 -2.19
C ARG A 334 -10.61 25.84 -3.33
N SER A 335 -11.37 26.93 -3.25
CA SER A 335 -11.39 27.99 -4.26
C SER A 335 -10.74 29.31 -3.81
N LYS A 336 -10.42 29.46 -2.51
CA LYS A 336 -9.84 30.68 -1.93
C LYS A 336 -8.77 30.37 -0.87
N ASP A 337 -7.82 31.29 -0.72
CA ASP A 337 -6.84 31.29 0.38
C ASP A 337 -6.74 32.70 0.98
N ASN A 338 -6.96 32.83 2.29
CA ASN A 338 -6.91 34.12 2.98
C ASN A 338 -5.51 34.76 2.96
N LYS A 339 -4.45 33.97 2.69
CA LYS A 339 -3.06 34.44 2.59
C LYS A 339 -2.64 34.73 1.16
N ASP A 340 -3.43 34.32 0.17
CA ASP A 340 -3.15 34.54 -1.25
C ASP A 340 -4.43 34.98 -1.98
N PRO A 341 -4.64 36.30 -2.16
CA PRO A 341 -5.82 36.82 -2.84
C PRO A 341 -5.90 36.39 -4.32
N ASN A 342 -4.79 35.94 -4.91
CA ASN A 342 -4.71 35.44 -6.29
C ASN A 342 -4.80 33.90 -6.35
N PHE A 343 -5.20 33.26 -5.26
CA PHE A 343 -5.31 31.81 -5.20
C PHE A 343 -6.33 31.30 -6.23
N LYS A 344 -5.85 30.48 -7.17
CA LYS A 344 -6.71 29.67 -8.03
C LYS A 344 -6.82 28.25 -7.51
N GLY A 345 -8.03 27.76 -7.27
CA GLY A 345 -8.31 26.38 -6.90
C GLY A 345 -7.96 25.37 -7.99
N ALA A 346 -7.99 24.07 -7.66
CA ALA A 346 -7.71 23.02 -8.64
C ALA A 346 -8.69 23.05 -9.82
N GLU A 347 -9.99 23.20 -9.54
CA GLU A 347 -11.02 23.26 -10.58
C GLU A 347 -10.85 24.45 -11.53
N GLN A 348 -10.49 25.63 -11.02
CA GLN A 348 -10.24 26.79 -11.87
C GLN A 348 -8.99 26.57 -12.73
N LEU A 349 -7.93 26.00 -12.18
CA LEU A 349 -6.72 25.70 -12.95
C LEU A 349 -6.95 24.61 -13.99
N MET A 350 -7.87 23.66 -13.76
CA MET A 350 -8.28 22.68 -14.77
C MET A 350 -8.99 23.35 -15.96
N LYS A 351 -9.88 24.33 -15.69
CA LYS A 351 -10.51 25.14 -16.73
C LYS A 351 -9.49 25.96 -17.50
N ASP A 352 -8.59 26.65 -16.79
CA ASP A 352 -7.51 27.44 -17.39
C ASP A 352 -6.58 26.55 -18.25
N ALA A 353 -6.47 25.26 -17.91
CA ALA A 353 -5.69 24.28 -18.63
C ALA A 353 -6.44 23.55 -19.76
N GLY A 354 -7.73 23.85 -19.97
CA GLY A 354 -8.56 23.26 -21.01
C GLY A 354 -8.89 21.78 -20.80
N ILE A 355 -8.95 21.31 -19.55
CA ILE A 355 -9.19 19.90 -19.20
C ILE A 355 -10.40 19.70 -18.28
N ASP A 356 -11.33 20.65 -18.26
CA ASP A 356 -12.52 20.60 -17.40
C ASP A 356 -13.51 19.50 -17.79
N SER A 357 -13.39 18.95 -19.00
CA SER A 357 -14.15 17.80 -19.49
C SER A 357 -13.55 16.43 -19.09
N PHE A 358 -12.38 16.40 -18.46
CA PHE A 358 -11.77 15.14 -18.01
C PHE A 358 -12.52 14.60 -16.79
N ASP A 359 -12.42 13.28 -16.54
CA ASP A 359 -13.07 12.67 -15.38
C ASP A 359 -12.48 13.20 -14.07
N LYS A 360 -13.23 14.07 -13.40
CA LYS A 360 -12.81 14.71 -12.16
C LYS A 360 -12.76 13.71 -11.00
N GLU A 361 -13.62 12.70 -10.99
CA GLU A 361 -13.65 11.73 -9.90
C GLU A 361 -12.41 10.83 -9.96
N THR A 362 -12.01 10.36 -11.15
CA THR A 362 -10.74 9.63 -11.31
C THR A 362 -9.53 10.48 -10.89
N ILE A 363 -9.50 11.77 -11.23
CA ILE A 363 -8.43 12.67 -10.78
C ILE A 363 -8.43 12.76 -9.24
N LYS A 364 -9.60 12.97 -8.62
CA LYS A 364 -9.71 13.01 -7.15
C LYS A 364 -9.27 11.70 -6.52
N GLU A 365 -9.55 10.55 -7.14
CA GLU A 365 -9.09 9.23 -6.68
C GLU A 365 -7.56 9.10 -6.74
N MET A 366 -6.92 9.53 -7.83
CA MET A 366 -5.45 9.57 -7.93
C MET A 366 -4.85 10.41 -6.80
N LEU A 367 -5.43 11.59 -6.53
CA LEU A 367 -4.99 12.47 -5.45
C LEU A 367 -5.26 11.87 -4.07
N PHE A 368 -6.39 11.18 -3.90
CA PHE A 368 -6.75 10.48 -2.67
C PHE A 368 -5.79 9.31 -2.38
N VAL A 369 -5.39 8.53 -3.38
CA VAL A 369 -4.37 7.49 -3.20
C VAL A 369 -3.08 8.13 -2.69
N MET A 370 -2.62 9.22 -3.31
CA MET A 370 -1.43 9.94 -2.84
C MET A 370 -1.57 10.55 -1.43
N ALA A 371 -2.78 10.96 -1.05
CA ALA A 371 -3.06 11.58 0.25
C ALA A 371 -2.74 10.64 1.41
N TYR A 372 -2.81 9.34 1.19
CA TYR A 372 -2.49 8.35 2.23
C TYR A 372 -1.05 8.48 2.74
N ASN A 373 -0.10 8.63 1.81
CA ASN A 373 1.31 8.72 2.15
C ASN A 373 1.75 10.17 2.42
N SER A 374 1.19 11.14 1.69
CA SER A 374 1.64 12.53 1.75
C SER A 374 0.82 13.45 2.67
N GLY A 375 -0.30 12.95 3.20
CA GLY A 375 -1.30 13.72 3.95
C GLY A 375 -2.36 14.36 3.03
N PRO A 376 -3.59 14.62 3.52
CA PRO A 376 -4.74 14.94 2.67
C PRO A 376 -4.68 16.28 1.93
N GLY A 377 -3.93 17.25 2.44
CA GLY A 377 -3.82 18.58 1.80
C GLY A 377 -2.81 18.65 0.66
N ARG A 378 -1.75 17.81 0.70
CA ARG A 378 -0.60 17.95 -0.21
C ARG A 378 -0.90 17.58 -1.67
N PRO A 379 -1.64 16.50 -1.98
CA PRO A 379 -1.90 16.12 -3.37
C PRO A 379 -2.61 17.20 -4.18
N ALA A 380 -3.63 17.85 -3.62
CA ALA A 380 -4.32 18.94 -4.31
C ALA A 380 -3.40 20.14 -4.57
N MET A 381 -2.51 20.46 -3.63
CA MET A 381 -1.48 21.48 -3.82
C MET A 381 -0.51 21.11 -4.94
N PHE A 382 0.01 19.89 -4.94
CA PHE A 382 0.94 19.42 -5.99
C PHE A 382 0.28 19.39 -7.37
N PHE A 383 -0.98 18.97 -7.45
CA PHE A 383 -1.75 19.01 -8.68
C PHE A 383 -1.93 20.43 -9.21
N ARG A 384 -2.25 21.39 -8.34
CA ARG A 384 -2.32 22.82 -8.72
C ARG A 384 -0.99 23.35 -9.23
N GLU A 385 0.12 22.99 -8.59
CA GLU A 385 1.45 23.39 -9.03
C GLU A 385 1.81 22.79 -10.39
N TRP A 386 1.49 21.51 -10.62
CA TRP A 386 1.65 20.88 -11.92
C TRP A 386 0.78 21.54 -13.01
N LEU A 387 -0.48 21.87 -12.72
CA LEU A 387 -1.35 22.59 -13.65
C LEU A 387 -0.76 23.96 -14.00
N LYS A 388 -0.28 24.73 -13.02
CA LYS A 388 0.40 26.02 -13.27
C LYS A 388 1.65 25.85 -14.16
N TYR A 389 2.45 24.81 -13.88
CA TYR A 389 3.60 24.45 -14.69
C TYR A 389 3.20 24.12 -16.14
N ARG A 390 2.12 23.35 -16.33
CA ARG A 390 1.63 22.98 -17.67
C ARG A 390 0.99 24.12 -18.43
N ILE A 391 0.25 25.00 -17.75
CA ILE A 391 -0.41 26.17 -18.35
C ILE A 391 0.58 27.04 -19.13
N ALA A 392 1.80 27.22 -18.60
CA ALA A 392 2.86 27.97 -19.28
C ALA A 392 3.29 27.38 -20.64
N THR A 393 2.98 26.09 -20.89
CA THR A 393 3.44 25.33 -22.06
C THR A 393 2.31 24.91 -23.02
N LEU A 394 1.05 25.20 -22.68
CA LEU A 394 -0.14 24.68 -23.40
C LEU A 394 -0.19 25.00 -24.88
N LYS A 395 0.29 26.18 -25.29
CA LYS A 395 0.29 26.60 -26.71
C LYS A 395 1.03 25.62 -27.61
N LYS A 396 2.12 25.01 -27.08
CA LYS A 396 2.94 24.05 -27.82
C LYS A 396 2.63 22.61 -27.43
N TYR A 397 2.20 22.37 -26.19
CA TYR A 397 1.98 21.05 -25.63
C TYR A 397 0.65 21.00 -24.85
N PRO A 398 -0.49 20.80 -25.54
CA PRO A 398 -1.78 20.60 -24.89
C PRO A 398 -1.74 19.45 -23.87
N ILE A 399 -2.50 19.57 -22.78
CA ILE A 399 -2.66 18.46 -21.83
C ILE A 399 -3.61 17.42 -22.42
N THR A 400 -3.22 16.16 -22.35
CA THR A 400 -3.99 15.01 -22.81
C THR A 400 -4.23 14.03 -21.66
N LYS A 401 -5.12 13.05 -21.83
CA LYS A 401 -5.31 11.99 -20.83
C LYS A 401 -4.04 11.20 -20.52
N ALA A 402 -3.15 11.04 -21.51
CA ALA A 402 -1.86 10.37 -21.33
C ALA A 402 -0.93 11.08 -20.33
N ASP A 403 -1.12 12.39 -20.10
CA ASP A 403 -0.37 13.13 -19.09
C ASP A 403 -0.72 12.75 -17.64
N PHE A 404 -1.82 12.02 -17.46
CA PHE A 404 -2.27 11.47 -16.19
C PHE A 404 -1.95 9.98 -16.05
N ASP A 405 -1.19 9.38 -16.97
CA ASP A 405 -0.77 8.00 -16.79
C ASP A 405 0.20 7.89 -15.60
N MET A 406 -0.28 7.22 -14.56
CA MET A 406 0.46 6.96 -13.34
C MET A 406 1.39 5.75 -13.42
N ASN A 407 1.54 5.10 -14.58
CA ASN A 407 2.46 3.96 -14.78
C ASN A 407 3.96 4.37 -14.87
N TYR A 408 4.32 5.59 -14.47
CA TYR A 408 5.70 6.06 -14.58
C TYR A 408 6.60 5.46 -13.51
N TRP A 409 7.67 4.79 -13.94
CA TRP A 409 8.79 4.38 -13.10
C TRP A 409 10.10 4.99 -13.63
N TYR A 410 10.96 5.44 -12.72
CA TYR A 410 12.15 6.21 -13.09
C TYR A 410 13.33 5.30 -13.43
N GLU A 411 14.16 5.72 -14.39
CA GLU A 411 15.34 4.94 -14.77
C GLU A 411 16.42 4.99 -13.65
N PRO A 412 17.26 3.94 -13.50
CA PRO A 412 18.24 3.81 -12.41
C PRO A 412 19.19 5.00 -12.21
N GLY A 413 19.46 5.78 -13.27
CA GLY A 413 20.26 7.00 -13.22
C GLY A 413 19.48 8.25 -12.76
N GLN A 414 18.16 8.27 -12.96
CA GLN A 414 17.30 9.45 -12.70
C GLN A 414 17.13 9.69 -11.19
N GLY A 415 17.11 8.63 -10.38
CA GLY A 415 17.00 8.74 -8.91
C GLY A 415 18.23 9.35 -8.23
N LYS A 416 19.38 9.41 -8.91
CA LYS A 416 20.62 10.01 -8.37
C LYS A 416 20.56 11.53 -8.31
N PHE A 417 19.71 12.16 -9.13
CA PHE A 417 19.56 13.61 -9.14
C PHE A 417 18.69 14.05 -7.95
N LYS A 418 19.07 15.16 -7.31
CA LYS A 418 18.26 15.80 -6.29
C LYS A 418 16.92 16.26 -6.88
N ALA A 419 15.83 16.09 -6.13
CA ALA A 419 14.51 16.56 -6.52
C ALA A 419 14.53 18.07 -6.88
N GLY A 420 13.80 18.44 -7.92
CA GLY A 420 13.78 19.76 -8.53
C GLY A 420 14.23 19.74 -9.99
N GLU A 421 14.74 20.88 -10.45
CA GLU A 421 15.12 21.10 -11.87
C GLU A 421 16.15 20.10 -12.40
N ALA A 422 17.13 19.71 -11.58
CA ALA A 422 18.16 18.76 -12.00
C ALA A 422 17.56 17.40 -12.38
N ARG A 423 16.65 16.89 -11.54
CA ARG A 423 15.93 15.65 -11.80
C ARG A 423 14.91 15.81 -12.94
N ALA A 424 14.20 16.93 -13.00
CA ALA A 424 13.28 17.23 -14.11
C ALA A 424 13.97 17.18 -15.48
N LYS A 425 15.16 17.77 -15.59
CA LYS A 425 15.99 17.72 -16.81
C LYS A 425 16.45 16.31 -17.17
N ALA A 426 16.79 15.49 -16.18
CA ALA A 426 17.21 14.10 -16.40
C ALA A 426 16.05 13.21 -16.91
N ILE A 427 14.81 13.56 -16.61
CA ILE A 427 13.62 12.78 -17.00
C ILE A 427 12.98 13.31 -18.30
N SER A 428 13.04 14.62 -18.53
CA SER A 428 12.41 15.24 -19.72
C SER A 428 13.10 14.78 -21.00
N LYS A 429 12.40 13.97 -21.80
CA LYS A 429 12.87 13.51 -23.12
C LYS A 429 12.46 14.53 -24.20
N GLY A 430 13.44 15.12 -24.89
CA GLY A 430 13.21 15.98 -26.06
C GLY A 430 12.51 17.31 -25.78
N GLY A 431 12.67 17.87 -24.57
CA GLY A 431 12.10 19.16 -24.18
C GLY A 431 10.58 19.18 -24.01
N LYS A 432 9.95 18.00 -23.93
CA LYS A 432 8.52 17.87 -23.61
C LYS A 432 8.27 18.18 -22.13
N PRO A 433 7.15 18.84 -21.78
CA PRO A 433 6.75 19.01 -20.39
C PRO A 433 6.54 17.67 -19.69
N LEU A 434 6.72 17.65 -18.37
CA LEU A 434 6.51 16.44 -17.56
C LEU A 434 5.03 16.05 -17.47
N THR A 435 4.75 14.75 -17.51
CA THR A 435 3.46 14.18 -17.07
C THR A 435 3.26 14.43 -15.58
N LEU A 436 2.04 14.22 -15.06
CA LEU A 436 1.77 14.39 -13.64
C LEU A 436 2.64 13.46 -12.78
N ALA A 437 2.74 12.19 -13.14
CA ALA A 437 3.58 11.22 -12.41
C ALA A 437 5.08 11.60 -12.45
N GLN A 438 5.58 12.03 -13.61
CA GLN A 438 6.95 12.53 -13.73
C GLN A 438 7.19 13.79 -12.89
N TYR A 439 6.24 14.71 -12.86
CA TYR A 439 6.34 15.93 -12.04
C TYR A 439 6.39 15.60 -10.54
N LEU A 440 5.53 14.70 -10.08
CA LEU A 440 5.51 14.23 -8.69
C LEU A 440 6.86 13.59 -8.31
N PHE A 441 7.44 12.76 -9.16
CA PHE A 441 8.78 12.21 -8.90
C PHE A 441 9.88 13.28 -8.98
N ALA A 442 9.84 14.14 -9.99
CA ALA A 442 10.86 15.15 -10.25
C ALA A 442 10.95 16.17 -9.13
N TYR A 443 9.81 16.74 -8.71
CA TYR A 443 9.77 17.88 -7.79
C TYR A 443 9.31 17.53 -6.38
N LYS A 444 8.55 16.44 -6.21
CA LYS A 444 7.96 16.05 -4.92
C LYS A 444 8.53 14.76 -4.35
N ASP A 445 9.50 14.17 -5.06
CA ASP A 445 10.15 12.90 -4.69
C ASP A 445 9.13 11.79 -4.39
N SER A 446 8.01 11.78 -5.13
CA SER A 446 6.92 10.85 -4.89
C SER A 446 6.70 9.90 -6.06
N ILE A 447 6.73 8.61 -5.75
CA ILE A 447 6.42 7.49 -6.66
C ILE A 447 5.26 6.62 -6.13
N TYR A 448 4.51 7.13 -5.14
CA TYR A 448 3.54 6.31 -4.42
C TYR A 448 2.36 5.88 -5.30
N ILE A 449 1.73 6.80 -6.06
CA ILE A 449 0.67 6.41 -7.00
C ILE A 449 1.19 5.38 -8.02
N PRO A 450 2.36 5.60 -8.67
CA PRO A 450 2.96 4.57 -9.52
C PRO A 450 3.17 3.21 -8.85
N ALA A 451 3.65 3.17 -7.61
CA ALA A 451 3.84 1.92 -6.86
C ALA A 451 2.49 1.19 -6.65
N VAL A 452 1.46 1.90 -6.18
CA VAL A 452 0.12 1.32 -5.98
C VAL A 452 -0.49 0.87 -7.31
N LYS A 453 -0.28 1.60 -8.41
CA LYS A 453 -0.73 1.18 -9.76
C LYS A 453 0.04 -0.04 -10.28
N ALA A 454 1.33 -0.16 -9.97
CA ALA A 454 2.10 -1.37 -10.26
C ALA A 454 1.56 -2.59 -9.51
N GLN A 455 1.16 -2.43 -8.24
CA GLN A 455 0.51 -3.47 -7.45
C GLN A 455 -0.85 -3.87 -8.03
N ALA A 456 -1.66 -2.91 -8.50
CA ALA A 456 -2.92 -3.22 -9.19
C ALA A 456 -2.69 -4.09 -10.43
N ARG A 457 -1.75 -3.70 -11.31
CA ARG A 457 -1.38 -4.47 -12.51
C ARG A 457 -0.87 -5.88 -12.18
N VAL A 458 -0.13 -6.01 -11.10
CA VAL A 458 0.32 -7.32 -10.59
C VAL A 458 -0.87 -8.21 -10.24
N LEU A 459 -1.85 -7.67 -9.52
CA LEU A 459 -3.04 -8.42 -9.12
C LEU A 459 -3.88 -8.81 -10.33
N ASP A 460 -4.11 -7.86 -11.24
CA ASP A 460 -4.85 -8.10 -12.49
C ASP A 460 -4.19 -9.15 -13.36
N LYS A 461 -2.86 -9.12 -13.44
CA LYS A 461 -2.10 -10.11 -14.19
C LYS A 461 -2.11 -11.49 -13.53
N GLY A 462 -2.03 -11.53 -12.20
CA GLY A 462 -1.98 -12.77 -11.44
C GLY A 462 -3.32 -13.48 -11.34
N LEU A 463 -4.43 -12.73 -11.30
CA LEU A 463 -5.76 -13.27 -10.96
C LEU A 463 -6.86 -12.90 -11.97
N GLY A 464 -6.52 -12.19 -13.04
CA GLY A 464 -7.46 -11.64 -14.01
C GLY A 464 -7.84 -10.19 -13.70
N ALA A 465 -7.96 -9.38 -14.75
CA ALA A 465 -8.27 -7.97 -14.64
C ALA A 465 -9.63 -7.74 -13.97
N GLY A 466 -9.67 -6.84 -12.97
CA GLY A 466 -10.89 -6.52 -12.24
C GLY A 466 -11.34 -7.59 -11.23
N THR A 467 -10.58 -8.68 -11.09
CA THR A 467 -10.84 -9.71 -10.06
C THR A 467 -10.59 -9.12 -8.67
N CYS A 468 -9.42 -8.50 -8.46
CA CYS A 468 -9.00 -7.97 -7.15
C CYS A 468 -8.95 -6.44 -7.10
N THR A 469 -9.14 -5.79 -8.24
CA THR A 469 -9.02 -4.34 -8.42
C THR A 469 -10.31 -3.80 -9.02
N GLU A 470 -10.49 -2.48 -8.99
CA GLU A 470 -11.52 -1.85 -9.82
C GLU A 470 -11.09 -1.86 -11.29
N GLN A 471 -12.05 -2.02 -12.20
CA GLN A 471 -11.74 -1.90 -13.63
C GLN A 471 -11.16 -0.52 -13.91
N LYS A 472 -10.05 -0.46 -14.67
CA LYS A 472 -9.37 0.80 -15.02
C LYS A 472 -8.87 1.57 -13.79
N PHE A 473 -8.35 0.86 -12.79
CA PHE A 473 -7.83 1.45 -11.56
C PHE A 473 -6.84 2.60 -11.82
N LEU A 474 -7.25 3.83 -11.49
CA LEU A 474 -6.48 5.06 -11.71
C LEU A 474 -6.09 5.28 -13.20
N GLU A 475 -7.04 5.04 -14.11
CA GLU A 475 -6.91 5.33 -15.55
C GLU A 475 -8.00 6.31 -16.00
N LEU A 476 -7.60 7.28 -16.83
CA LEU A 476 -8.41 8.44 -17.25
C LEU A 476 -8.96 8.32 -18.68
#